data_AF-A0ABD4RIR4-F1
#
_entry.id   AF-A0ABD4RIR4-F1
#
_cell.length_a   1.000
_cell.length_b   1.000
_cell.length_c   1.000
_cell.angle_alpha   90.00
_cell.angle_beta   90.00
_cell.angle_gamma   90.00
#
_symmetry.space_group_name_H-M   'P 1'
#
loop_
_entity.id
_entity.type
_entity.pdbx_description
1 polymer ?
#
loop_
_entity_poly.entity_id
_entity_poly.type
_entity_poly.pdbx_seq_one_letter_code
_entity_poly.pdbx_strand_id
1 'polypeptide(L)'
;MNNNLSRVRELKEIKKEPKTNLQILLAIILGVIVVFTTLKVIQKVVYPPEKIVEDFRAAMVNEDVEGVKNVIKVYDKRVEVNDENVKVLINYFKENKDELTSICNSLNNKNLRNKRENPIYLDKETGFSRLLGKHKVIINPIFIKVSSKINNTEIFINDKKQCTINKDETQEFGPLMPGKYDISAKYSTDYIETQDKVTIDRIKKFNDRSNYTMFKDIKKVILYTHLETAEIIVNGKDTGKTVKEINKILSPVNKDTKVQLKMMVDGKEVITDEEVVGDNDYIYFGELKNS
;
A
#
# COMPACT_ATOMS: atom_id res chain seq x y z
N MET A 1 -102.22 22.16 26.33
CA MET A 1 -101.49 21.84 27.57
C MET A 1 -101.06 20.38 27.52
N ASN A 2 -99.78 20.08 27.28
CA ASN A 2 -98.88 19.62 28.33
C ASN A 2 -97.48 19.33 27.76
N ASN A 3 -96.51 19.68 28.60
CA ASN A 3 -95.09 19.82 28.36
C ASN A 3 -94.30 18.50 28.49
N ASN A 4 -93.09 18.56 27.93
CA ASN A 4 -91.84 17.93 28.37
C ASN A 4 -91.71 16.39 28.32
N LEU A 5 -90.68 15.89 27.63
CA LEU A 5 -89.35 15.72 28.27
C LEU A 5 -88.29 15.27 27.25
N SER A 6 -87.10 15.84 27.46
CA SER A 6 -85.84 15.69 26.73
C SER A 6 -85.33 14.26 26.63
N ARG A 7 -84.70 13.89 25.50
CA ARG A 7 -83.59 12.92 25.51
C ARG A 7 -82.68 13.01 24.27
N VAL A 8 -81.49 13.54 24.52
CA VAL A 8 -80.30 13.44 23.67
C VAL A 8 -79.98 11.96 23.40
N ARG A 9 -79.72 11.59 22.13
CA ARG A 9 -78.90 10.43 21.77
C ARG A 9 -78.01 10.76 20.58
N GLU A 10 -76.72 10.76 20.90
CA GLU A 10 -75.51 10.89 20.09
C GLU A 10 -75.59 10.37 18.64
N LEU A 11 -75.10 11.20 17.72
CA LEU A 11 -74.70 10.80 16.37
C LEU A 11 -73.49 9.86 16.48
N LYS A 12 -73.68 8.57 16.21
CA LYS A 12 -72.56 7.66 15.91
C LYS A 12 -72.02 8.01 14.52
N GLU A 13 -70.89 8.72 14.46
CA GLU A 13 -70.06 8.72 13.25
C GLU A 13 -69.52 7.31 13.01
N ILE A 14 -70.07 6.63 12.00
CA ILE A 14 -69.52 5.38 11.50
C ILE A 14 -68.31 5.75 10.63
N LYS A 15 -67.12 5.69 11.21
CA LYS A 15 -65.86 5.74 10.46
C LYS A 15 -65.82 4.51 9.54
N LYS A 16 -66.17 4.68 8.26
CA LYS A 16 -66.02 3.63 7.23
C LYS A 16 -64.53 3.37 7.03
N GLU A 17 -64.04 2.25 7.54
CA GLU A 17 -62.73 1.75 7.13
C GLU A 17 -62.80 1.33 5.66
N PRO A 18 -61.81 1.73 4.83
CA PRO A 18 -61.78 1.32 3.44
C PRO A 18 -61.50 -0.19 3.39
N LYS A 19 -62.51 -1.00 3.07
CA LYS A 19 -62.30 -2.41 2.71
C LYS A 19 -61.59 -2.44 1.37
N THR A 20 -60.27 -2.52 1.38
CA THR A 20 -59.50 -2.79 0.17
C THR A 20 -59.94 -4.15 -0.38
N ASN A 21 -60.47 -4.17 -1.60
CA ASN A 21 -60.90 -5.41 -2.24
C ASN A 21 -59.70 -6.36 -2.30
N LEU A 22 -59.84 -7.56 -1.72
CA LEU A 22 -58.78 -8.57 -1.68
C LEU A 22 -58.19 -8.85 -3.07
N GLN A 23 -59.01 -8.74 -4.13
CA GLN A 23 -58.58 -8.88 -5.52
C GLN A 23 -57.66 -7.73 -5.98
N ILE A 24 -57.89 -6.50 -5.54
CA ILE A 24 -57.03 -5.35 -5.81
C ILE A 24 -55.70 -5.50 -5.05
N LEU A 25 -55.76 -5.96 -3.80
CA LEU A 25 -54.55 -6.25 -3.01
C LEU A 25 -53.72 -7.37 -3.66
N LEU A 26 -54.35 -8.46 -4.10
CA LEU A 26 -53.69 -9.56 -4.80
C LEU A 26 -53.10 -9.11 -6.14
N ALA A 27 -53.79 -8.27 -6.92
CA ALA A 27 -53.27 -7.73 -8.17
C ALA A 27 -52.05 -6.81 -7.96
N ILE A 28 -52.07 -5.98 -6.91
CA ILE A 28 -50.91 -5.15 -6.52
C ILE A 28 -49.74 -6.03 -6.10
N ILE A 29 -49.98 -7.06 -5.28
CA ILE A 29 -48.93 -8.00 -4.86
C ILE A 29 -48.35 -8.73 -6.08
N LEU A 30 -49.18 -9.21 -7.00
CA LEU A 30 -48.73 -9.87 -8.23
C LEU A 30 -47.93 -8.92 -9.13
N GLY A 31 -48.38 -7.67 -9.27
CA GLY A 31 -47.67 -6.61 -10.01
C GLY A 31 -46.32 -6.30 -9.41
N VAL A 32 -46.23 -6.17 -8.08
CA VAL A 32 -44.96 -5.99 -7.37
C VAL A 32 -44.04 -7.20 -7.56
N ILE A 33 -44.57 -8.42 -7.51
CA ILE A 33 -43.80 -9.65 -7.78
C ILE A 33 -43.27 -9.65 -9.22
N VAL A 34 -44.08 -9.29 -10.22
CA VAL A 34 -43.68 -9.22 -11.64
C VAL A 34 -42.65 -8.13 -11.88
N VAL A 35 -42.80 -6.94 -11.29
CA VAL A 35 -41.77 -5.88 -11.33
C VAL A 35 -40.48 -6.35 -10.66
N PHE A 36 -40.59 -7.05 -9.53
CA PHE A 36 -39.42 -7.54 -8.79
C PHE A 36 -38.73 -8.74 -9.46
N THR A 37 -39.44 -9.56 -10.24
CA THR A 37 -38.84 -10.64 -11.04
C THR A 37 -38.23 -10.09 -12.33
N THR A 38 -38.88 -9.16 -13.02
CA THR A 38 -38.35 -8.51 -14.24
C THR A 38 -37.10 -7.69 -13.94
N LEU A 39 -37.06 -6.91 -12.86
CA LEU A 39 -35.85 -6.19 -12.41
C LEU A 39 -34.67 -7.15 -12.14
N LYS A 40 -34.92 -8.34 -11.58
CA LYS A 40 -33.88 -9.36 -11.38
C LYS A 40 -33.37 -9.99 -12.67
N VAL A 41 -34.27 -10.23 -13.62
CA VAL A 41 -33.90 -10.76 -14.94
C VAL A 41 -33.07 -9.73 -15.69
N ILE A 42 -33.48 -8.46 -15.70
CA ILE A 42 -32.71 -7.36 -16.30
C ILE A 42 -31.33 -7.26 -15.66
N GLN A 43 -31.18 -7.29 -14.34
CA GLN A 43 -29.85 -7.23 -13.71
C GLN A 43 -28.96 -8.44 -14.03
N LYS A 44 -29.51 -9.66 -14.07
CA LYS A 44 -28.77 -10.88 -14.45
C LYS A 44 -28.40 -10.92 -15.94
N VAL A 45 -29.23 -10.33 -16.80
CA VAL A 45 -29.07 -10.36 -18.26
C VAL A 45 -28.24 -9.16 -18.76
N VAL A 46 -28.30 -8.01 -18.07
CA VAL A 46 -27.65 -6.76 -18.51
C VAL A 46 -26.25 -6.56 -17.91
N TYR A 47 -25.95 -7.12 -16.72
CA TYR A 47 -24.60 -7.01 -16.11
C TYR A 47 -24.03 -8.38 -15.71
N PRO A 48 -23.65 -9.22 -16.69
CA PRO A 48 -22.96 -10.47 -16.41
C PRO A 48 -21.58 -10.21 -15.76
N PRO A 49 -21.02 -11.18 -14.99
CA PRO A 49 -19.69 -11.06 -14.40
C PRO A 49 -18.61 -10.62 -15.40
N GLU A 50 -18.71 -11.13 -16.63
CA GLU A 50 -17.83 -10.84 -17.75
C GLU A 50 -17.87 -9.33 -18.12
N LYS A 51 -19.06 -8.71 -18.08
CA LYS A 51 -19.22 -7.27 -18.33
C LYS A 51 -18.54 -6.41 -17.26
N ILE A 52 -18.56 -6.84 -16.00
CA ILE A 52 -17.85 -6.15 -14.91
C ILE A 52 -16.33 -6.21 -15.11
N VAL A 53 -15.80 -7.33 -15.62
CA VAL A 53 -14.38 -7.47 -15.94
C VAL A 53 -13.99 -6.61 -17.14
N GLU A 54 -14.84 -6.53 -18.16
CA GLU A 54 -14.66 -5.62 -19.31
C GLU A 54 -14.64 -4.16 -18.87
N ASP A 55 -15.61 -3.74 -18.05
CA ASP A 55 -15.70 -2.36 -17.57
C ASP A 55 -14.50 -2.01 -16.68
N PHE A 56 -14.05 -2.94 -15.82
CA PHE A 56 -12.80 -2.80 -15.06
C PHE A 56 -11.58 -2.62 -15.97
N ARG A 57 -11.45 -3.47 -17.00
CA ARG A 57 -10.34 -3.39 -17.95
C ARG A 57 -10.35 -2.06 -18.70
N ALA A 58 -11.50 -1.66 -19.22
CA ALA A 58 -11.67 -0.41 -19.95
C ALA A 58 -11.34 0.80 -19.07
N ALA A 59 -11.83 0.81 -17.82
CA ALA A 59 -11.55 1.89 -16.90
C ALA A 59 -10.05 1.97 -16.53
N MET A 60 -9.39 0.83 -16.34
CA MET A 60 -7.93 0.78 -16.11
C MET A 60 -7.12 1.29 -17.32
N VAL A 61 -7.49 0.88 -18.54
CA VAL A 61 -6.80 1.30 -19.77
C VAL A 61 -7.01 2.78 -20.07
N ASN A 62 -8.20 3.30 -19.80
CA ASN A 62 -8.55 4.70 -20.04
C ASN A 62 -8.17 5.62 -18.87
N GLU A 63 -7.54 5.08 -17.82
CA GLU A 63 -7.20 5.82 -16.59
C GLU A 63 -8.44 6.49 -15.95
N ASP A 64 -9.62 5.90 -16.13
CA ASP A 64 -10.91 6.39 -15.65
C ASP A 64 -11.11 6.01 -14.17
N VAL A 65 -10.69 6.91 -13.29
CA VAL A 65 -10.78 6.75 -11.83
C VAL A 65 -12.21 6.46 -11.37
N GLU A 66 -13.22 7.19 -11.88
CA GLU A 66 -14.61 6.98 -11.48
C GLU A 66 -15.16 5.65 -12.02
N GLY A 67 -14.81 5.29 -13.26
CA GLY A 67 -15.10 3.98 -13.83
C GLY A 67 -14.57 2.85 -12.96
N VAL A 68 -13.31 2.95 -12.52
CA VAL A 68 -12.71 1.95 -11.61
C VAL A 68 -13.45 1.91 -10.28
N LYS A 69 -13.70 3.05 -9.63
CA LYS A 69 -14.44 3.14 -8.34
C LYS A 69 -15.81 2.47 -8.43
N ASN A 70 -16.49 2.62 -9.57
CA ASN A 70 -17.82 2.06 -9.81
C ASN A 70 -17.85 0.54 -9.95
N VAL A 71 -16.74 -0.12 -10.27
CA VAL A 71 -16.69 -1.58 -10.48
C VAL A 71 -15.89 -2.33 -9.43
N ILE A 72 -15.04 -1.64 -8.66
CA ILE A 72 -14.26 -2.27 -7.58
C ILE A 72 -14.96 -2.23 -6.22
N LYS A 73 -14.41 -3.01 -5.29
CA LYS A 73 -14.62 -2.93 -3.85
C LYS A 73 -13.35 -3.41 -3.14
N VAL A 74 -12.96 -2.76 -2.05
CA VAL A 74 -11.84 -3.27 -1.23
C VAL A 74 -12.39 -4.21 -0.16
N TYR A 75 -11.70 -5.34 0.04
CA TYR A 75 -12.08 -6.34 1.02
C TYR A 75 -12.00 -5.79 2.46
N ASP A 76 -10.94 -5.05 2.78
CA ASP A 76 -10.75 -4.41 4.09
C ASP A 76 -11.32 -2.98 4.08
N LYS A 77 -12.27 -2.70 4.96
CA LYS A 77 -12.96 -1.40 5.06
C LYS A 77 -12.06 -0.25 5.51
N ARG A 78 -10.87 -0.53 6.06
CA ARG A 78 -9.89 0.49 6.44
C ARG A 78 -9.25 1.16 5.22
N VAL A 79 -9.35 0.55 4.04
CA VAL A 79 -8.91 1.15 2.78
C VAL A 79 -10.12 1.65 2.01
N GLU A 80 -10.22 2.97 1.88
CA GLU A 80 -11.29 3.59 1.12
C GLU A 80 -11.06 3.51 -0.39
N VAL A 81 -12.15 3.36 -1.13
CA VAL A 81 -12.16 3.46 -2.60
C VAL A 81 -12.21 4.95 -2.98
N ASN A 82 -11.05 5.61 -2.87
CA ASN A 82 -10.86 7.02 -3.21
C ASN A 82 -9.85 7.17 -4.36
N ASP A 83 -9.71 8.38 -4.86
CA ASP A 83 -8.91 8.69 -6.05
C ASP A 83 -7.43 8.35 -5.85
N GLU A 84 -6.87 8.59 -4.67
CA GLU A 84 -5.46 8.30 -4.35
C GLU A 84 -5.19 6.79 -4.43
N ASN A 85 -6.00 5.99 -3.74
CA ASN A 85 -5.87 4.53 -3.70
C ASN A 85 -6.13 3.90 -5.08
N VAL A 86 -7.10 4.42 -5.83
CA VAL A 86 -7.41 3.93 -7.18
C VAL A 86 -6.28 4.24 -8.15
N LYS A 87 -5.65 5.42 -8.05
CA LYS A 87 -4.48 5.78 -8.86
C LYS A 87 -3.29 4.87 -8.64
N VAL A 88 -3.08 4.33 -7.43
CA VAL A 88 -2.05 3.30 -7.19
C VAL A 88 -2.23 2.11 -8.14
N LEU A 89 -3.46 1.64 -8.27
CA LEU A 89 -3.79 0.47 -9.09
C LEU A 89 -3.70 0.78 -10.60
N ILE A 90 -4.21 1.95 -11.01
CA ILE A 90 -4.14 2.42 -12.40
C ILE A 90 -2.68 2.58 -12.83
N ASN A 91 -1.86 3.28 -12.04
CA ASN A 91 -0.44 3.50 -12.36
C ASN A 91 0.32 2.19 -12.48
N TYR A 92 0.06 1.23 -11.59
CA TYR A 92 0.64 -0.11 -11.69
C TYR A 92 0.31 -0.78 -13.02
N PHE A 93 -0.96 -0.83 -13.42
CA PHE A 93 -1.38 -1.51 -14.65
C PHE A 93 -1.04 -0.76 -15.94
N LYS A 94 -0.87 0.57 -15.86
CA LYS A 94 -0.32 1.38 -16.95
C LYS A 94 1.08 0.92 -17.35
N GLU A 95 1.92 0.63 -16.35
CA GLU A 95 3.28 0.11 -16.53
C GLU A 95 3.32 -1.41 -16.76
N ASN A 96 2.27 -2.14 -16.37
CA ASN A 96 2.20 -3.60 -16.40
C ASN A 96 0.95 -4.11 -17.14
N LYS A 97 0.80 -3.74 -18.42
CA LYS A 97 -0.37 -4.09 -19.24
C LYS A 97 -0.61 -5.60 -19.40
N ASP A 98 0.45 -6.38 -19.43
CA ASP A 98 0.37 -7.84 -19.51
C ASP A 98 -0.22 -8.43 -18.21
N GLU A 99 0.13 -7.84 -17.06
CA GLU A 99 -0.43 -8.24 -15.77
C GLU A 99 -1.92 -7.92 -15.68
N LEU A 100 -2.34 -6.74 -16.18
CA LEU A 100 -3.76 -6.41 -16.30
C LEU A 100 -4.50 -7.45 -17.14
N THR A 101 -3.92 -7.83 -18.28
CA THR A 101 -4.49 -8.85 -19.16
C THR A 101 -4.60 -10.20 -18.47
N SER A 102 -3.55 -10.64 -17.79
CA SER A 102 -3.51 -11.89 -17.02
C SER A 102 -4.58 -11.93 -15.92
N ILE A 103 -4.71 -10.83 -15.17
CA ILE A 103 -5.72 -10.69 -14.12
C ILE A 103 -7.12 -10.72 -14.71
N CYS A 104 -7.42 -9.92 -15.75
CA CYS A 104 -8.74 -9.94 -16.39
C CYS A 104 -9.11 -11.33 -16.92
N ASN A 105 -8.16 -12.05 -17.52
CA ASN A 105 -8.38 -13.42 -17.98
C ASN A 105 -8.69 -14.36 -16.81
N SER A 106 -7.99 -14.19 -15.68
CA SER A 106 -8.21 -14.94 -14.45
C SER A 106 -9.57 -14.63 -13.82
N LEU A 107 -10.01 -13.37 -13.83
CA LEU A 107 -11.32 -12.94 -13.32
C LEU A 107 -12.49 -13.57 -14.10
N ASN A 108 -12.32 -13.77 -15.40
CA ASN A 108 -13.30 -14.46 -16.25
C ASN A 108 -13.30 -15.99 -16.04
N ASN A 109 -12.28 -16.55 -15.40
CA ASN A 109 -12.20 -17.97 -15.14
C ASN A 109 -12.97 -18.34 -13.85
N LYS A 110 -14.06 -19.09 -14.00
CA LYS A 110 -14.96 -19.49 -12.90
C LYS A 110 -14.32 -20.48 -11.91
N ASN A 111 -13.12 -20.99 -12.20
CA ASN A 111 -12.43 -22.02 -11.41
C ASN A 111 -11.37 -21.48 -10.43
N LEU A 112 -11.36 -20.17 -10.10
CA LEU A 112 -10.44 -19.63 -9.09
C LEU A 112 -10.71 -20.25 -7.71
N ARG A 113 -9.96 -21.30 -7.38
CA ARG A 113 -9.82 -21.82 -6.03
C ARG A 113 -9.12 -20.74 -5.19
N ASN A 114 -9.66 -20.45 -4.01
CA ASN A 114 -9.13 -19.50 -3.02
C ASN A 114 -9.07 -18.03 -3.47
N LYS A 115 -10.23 -17.38 -3.59
CA LYS A 115 -10.39 -15.94 -3.84
C LYS A 115 -9.50 -15.03 -2.96
N ARG A 116 -9.22 -15.43 -1.71
CA ARG A 116 -8.44 -14.65 -0.74
C ARG A 116 -6.92 -14.71 -0.92
N GLU A 117 -6.43 -15.62 -1.76
CA GLU A 117 -4.99 -15.76 -2.09
C GLU A 117 -4.60 -14.98 -3.34
N ASN A 118 -5.54 -14.23 -3.93
CA ASN A 118 -5.30 -13.41 -5.11
C ASN A 118 -5.40 -11.92 -4.73
N PRO A 119 -4.57 -11.04 -5.30
CA PRO A 119 -4.66 -9.60 -5.03
C PRO A 119 -5.98 -9.00 -5.52
N ILE A 120 -6.54 -9.59 -6.59
CA ILE A 120 -7.75 -9.14 -7.25
C ILE A 120 -8.58 -10.37 -7.62
N TYR A 121 -9.86 -10.36 -7.29
CA TYR A 121 -10.77 -11.47 -7.60
C TYR A 121 -12.19 -10.98 -7.85
N LEU A 122 -13.00 -11.76 -8.57
CA LEU A 122 -14.39 -11.42 -8.82
C LEU A 122 -15.29 -11.99 -7.73
N ASP A 123 -16.17 -11.17 -7.17
CA ASP A 123 -17.16 -11.65 -6.21
C ASP A 123 -18.52 -10.99 -6.37
N LYS A 124 -19.53 -11.68 -5.86
CA LYS A 124 -20.88 -11.15 -5.81
C LYS A 124 -21.06 -10.40 -4.50
N GLU A 125 -21.40 -9.12 -4.58
CA GLU A 125 -21.72 -8.34 -3.39
C GLU A 125 -23.01 -8.87 -2.76
N THR A 126 -22.93 -9.43 -1.55
CA THR A 126 -24.10 -9.90 -0.79
C THR A 126 -24.38 -8.99 0.41
N GLY A 127 -25.42 -8.16 0.33
CA GLY A 127 -26.06 -7.48 1.47
C GLY A 127 -27.36 -8.17 1.90
N PHE A 128 -28.11 -7.57 2.87
CA PHE A 128 -29.34 -8.13 3.45
C PHE A 128 -30.42 -8.49 2.40
N SER A 129 -30.36 -7.90 1.20
CA SER A 129 -31.09 -8.37 0.02
C SER A 129 -30.19 -9.25 -0.85
N ARG A 130 -30.14 -10.55 -0.55
CA ARG A 130 -29.44 -11.61 -1.33
C ARG A 130 -29.95 -11.74 -2.78
N LEU A 131 -31.03 -11.03 -3.10
CA LEU A 131 -31.82 -11.12 -4.31
C LEU A 131 -31.40 -10.11 -5.41
N LEU A 132 -30.55 -9.11 -5.11
CA LEU A 132 -30.13 -8.04 -6.05
C LEU A 132 -28.59 -7.80 -6.12
N GLY A 133 -27.77 -8.71 -5.57
CA GLY A 133 -26.32 -8.51 -5.51
C GLY A 133 -25.66 -8.38 -6.89
N LYS A 134 -24.91 -7.29 -7.13
CA LYS A 134 -24.10 -7.06 -8.33
C LYS A 134 -22.71 -7.71 -8.17
N HIS A 135 -22.10 -8.11 -9.29
CA HIS A 135 -20.68 -8.51 -9.26
C HIS A 135 -19.80 -7.27 -9.10
N LYS A 136 -18.70 -7.43 -8.37
CA LYS A 136 -17.67 -6.41 -8.16
C LYS A 136 -16.30 -7.07 -8.26
N VAL A 137 -15.34 -6.31 -8.76
CA VAL A 137 -13.92 -6.69 -8.66
C VAL A 137 -13.46 -6.37 -7.25
N ILE A 138 -13.16 -7.41 -6.47
CA ILE A 138 -12.70 -7.27 -5.11
C ILE A 138 -11.19 -7.15 -5.09
N ILE A 139 -10.69 -6.13 -4.42
CA ILE A 139 -9.28 -5.88 -4.19
C ILE A 139 -8.94 -6.36 -2.78
N ASN A 140 -7.97 -7.27 -2.67
CA ASN A 140 -7.39 -7.64 -1.38
C ASN A 140 -6.22 -6.70 -1.08
N PRO A 141 -6.32 -5.90 -0.01
CA PRO A 141 -5.22 -5.05 0.39
C PRO A 141 -4.05 -5.84 0.97
N ILE A 142 -2.91 -5.18 1.02
CA ILE A 142 -1.63 -5.74 1.43
C ILE A 142 -1.13 -5.09 2.71
N PHE A 143 -0.18 -5.76 3.34
CA PHE A 143 0.60 -5.22 4.46
C PHE A 143 2.07 -5.41 4.13
N ILE A 144 2.88 -4.38 4.42
CA ILE A 144 4.31 -4.38 4.20
C ILE A 144 4.97 -4.39 5.57
N LYS A 145 5.85 -5.37 5.84
CA LYS A 145 6.64 -5.45 7.07
C LYS A 145 8.06 -4.99 6.78
N VAL A 146 8.55 -4.03 7.55
CA VAL A 146 9.91 -3.50 7.43
C VAL A 146 10.59 -3.54 8.78
N SER A 147 11.85 -3.95 8.79
CA SER A 147 12.73 -3.86 9.94
C SER A 147 14.05 -3.19 9.57
N SER A 148 14.86 -2.82 10.56
CA SER A 148 16.18 -2.24 10.34
C SER A 148 17.26 -2.91 11.18
N LYS A 149 18.50 -2.92 10.68
CA LYS A 149 19.68 -3.31 11.46
C LYS A 149 20.34 -2.15 12.22
N ILE A 150 19.81 -0.94 12.11
CA ILE A 150 20.31 0.28 12.74
C ILE A 150 19.23 0.93 13.61
N ASN A 151 19.62 1.49 14.75
CA ASN A 151 18.71 2.30 15.59
C ASN A 151 18.36 3.63 14.92
N ASN A 152 17.23 4.22 15.30
CA ASN A 152 16.78 5.52 14.78
C ASN A 152 16.73 5.60 13.24
N THR A 153 16.29 4.52 12.59
CA THR A 153 16.18 4.46 11.13
C THR A 153 14.88 5.09 10.66
N GLU A 154 14.96 6.09 9.79
CA GLU A 154 13.78 6.71 9.19
C GLU A 154 13.27 5.88 8.02
N ILE A 155 12.00 5.48 8.05
CA ILE A 155 11.37 4.67 6.99
C ILE A 155 10.46 5.53 6.14
N PHE A 156 10.59 5.38 4.83
CA PHE A 156 9.81 6.05 3.81
C PHE A 156 9.14 5.02 2.91
N ILE A 157 7.89 5.30 2.51
CA ILE A 157 7.17 4.56 1.47
C ILE A 157 6.76 5.58 0.41
N ASN A 158 7.16 5.34 -0.83
CA ASN A 158 6.98 6.25 -1.97
C ASN A 158 7.42 7.69 -1.60
N ASP A 159 8.65 7.80 -1.10
CA ASP A 159 9.30 9.05 -0.64
C ASP A 159 8.61 9.82 0.50
N LYS A 160 7.51 9.29 1.04
CA LYS A 160 6.83 9.86 2.21
C LYS A 160 7.32 9.20 3.49
N LYS A 161 7.88 10.01 4.41
CA LYS A 161 8.29 9.55 5.74
C LYS A 161 7.09 8.98 6.48
N GLN A 162 7.23 7.76 6.99
CA GLN A 162 6.18 7.07 7.73
C GLN A 162 6.47 7.11 9.23
N CYS A 163 7.66 6.68 9.63
CA CYS A 163 8.07 6.60 11.03
C CYS A 163 9.59 6.50 11.16
N THR A 164 10.05 6.42 12.41
CA THR A 164 11.42 6.03 12.76
C THR A 164 11.35 4.75 13.57
N ILE A 165 12.18 3.76 13.24
CA ILE A 165 12.22 2.45 13.92
C ILE A 165 13.61 2.18 14.50
N ASN A 166 13.67 1.38 15.56
CA ASN A 166 14.93 0.95 16.16
C ASN A 166 15.42 -0.39 15.57
N LYS A 167 16.66 -0.75 15.93
CA LYS A 167 17.28 -1.98 15.47
C LYS A 167 16.44 -3.19 15.88
N ASP A 168 16.24 -4.10 14.93
CA ASP A 168 15.48 -5.35 15.06
C ASP A 168 13.98 -5.17 15.39
N GLU A 169 13.49 -3.93 15.51
CA GLU A 169 12.06 -3.60 15.54
C GLU A 169 11.44 -3.85 14.16
N THR A 170 10.23 -4.41 14.12
CA THR A 170 9.49 -4.63 12.88
C THR A 170 8.21 -3.82 12.90
N GLN A 171 8.08 -2.92 11.94
CA GLN A 171 6.88 -2.12 11.72
C GLN A 171 6.07 -2.70 10.55
N GLU A 172 4.76 -2.80 10.73
CA GLU A 172 3.81 -3.14 9.67
C GLU A 172 3.14 -1.88 9.13
N PHE A 173 3.05 -1.76 7.81
CA PHE A 173 2.38 -0.68 7.09
C PHE A 173 1.22 -1.23 6.29
N GLY A 174 0.03 -0.67 6.52
CA GLY A 174 -1.18 -0.98 5.80
C GLY A 174 -2.42 -1.02 6.69
N PRO A 175 -3.57 -1.48 6.15
CA PRO A 175 -3.72 -2.06 4.82
C PRO A 175 -3.51 -1.04 3.69
N LEU A 176 -2.87 -1.45 2.59
CA LEU A 176 -2.65 -0.63 1.39
C LEU A 176 -3.26 -1.30 0.16
N MET A 177 -3.53 -0.53 -0.90
CA MET A 177 -3.84 -1.12 -2.21
C MET A 177 -2.67 -1.97 -2.71
N PRO A 178 -2.91 -3.13 -3.36
CA PRO A 178 -1.83 -3.87 -3.99
C PRO A 178 -1.26 -3.07 -5.17
N GLY A 179 0.06 -3.03 -5.29
CA GLY A 179 0.75 -2.27 -6.32
C GLY A 179 2.27 -2.37 -6.16
N LYS A 180 2.97 -1.41 -6.76
CA LYS A 180 4.42 -1.26 -6.62
C LYS A 180 4.73 -0.20 -5.58
N TYR A 181 5.67 -0.48 -4.70
CA TYR A 181 6.07 0.42 -3.62
C TYR A 181 7.58 0.53 -3.53
N ASP A 182 8.07 1.77 -3.45
CA ASP A 182 9.46 2.07 -3.16
C ASP A 182 9.60 2.31 -1.66
N ILE A 183 10.30 1.41 -1.00
CA ILE A 183 10.61 1.52 0.42
C ILE A 183 12.05 2.01 0.52
N SER A 184 12.27 3.08 1.26
CA SER A 184 13.63 3.51 1.58
C SER A 184 13.81 3.72 3.07
N ALA A 185 15.03 3.45 3.52
CA ALA A 185 15.47 3.65 4.87
C ALA A 185 16.61 4.65 4.86
N LYS A 186 16.55 5.66 5.72
CA LYS A 186 17.62 6.66 5.86
C LYS A 186 18.13 6.65 7.29
N TYR A 187 19.44 6.80 7.41
CA TYR A 187 20.10 6.99 8.69
C TYR A 187 21.27 7.95 8.51
N SER A 188 21.39 8.88 9.45
CA SER A 188 22.47 9.85 9.48
C SER A 188 23.12 9.92 10.85
N THR A 189 24.43 10.03 10.87
CA THR A 189 25.22 10.50 12.02
C THR A 189 25.68 11.94 11.74
N ASP A 190 26.46 12.52 12.63
CA ASP A 190 27.09 13.83 12.42
C ASP A 190 28.09 13.86 11.25
N TYR A 191 28.43 12.69 10.67
CA TYR A 191 29.55 12.57 9.74
C TYR A 191 29.29 11.59 8.57
N ILE A 192 28.24 10.77 8.64
CA ILE A 192 27.83 9.86 7.56
C ILE A 192 26.32 9.97 7.35
N GLU A 193 25.91 9.99 6.09
CA GLU A 193 24.53 9.73 5.68
C GLU A 193 24.50 8.46 4.84
N THR A 194 23.60 7.53 5.18
CA THR A 194 23.41 6.29 4.43
C THR A 194 21.94 6.04 4.12
N GLN A 195 21.70 5.42 2.98
CA GLN A 195 20.37 5.07 2.51
C GLN A 195 20.35 3.65 1.97
N ASP A 196 19.29 2.91 2.31
CA ASP A 196 18.95 1.62 1.71
C ASP A 196 17.60 1.74 1.00
N LYS A 197 17.43 1.03 -0.12
CA LYS A 197 16.24 1.09 -0.97
C LYS A 197 15.86 -0.28 -1.48
N VAL A 198 14.57 -0.57 -1.45
CA VAL A 198 14.00 -1.75 -2.11
C VAL A 198 12.67 -1.38 -2.77
N THR A 199 12.51 -1.82 -4.01
CA THR A 199 11.22 -1.73 -4.71
C THR A 199 10.54 -3.09 -4.66
N ILE A 200 9.27 -3.10 -4.27
CA ILE A 200 8.48 -4.33 -4.14
C ILE A 200 7.27 -4.29 -5.06
N ASP A 201 6.92 -5.44 -5.64
CA ASP A 201 5.72 -5.63 -6.47
C ASP A 201 4.75 -6.57 -5.74
N ARG A 202 3.68 -6.01 -5.23
CA ARG A 202 2.71 -6.70 -4.38
C ARG A 202 1.47 -7.19 -5.12
N ILE A 203 1.39 -6.97 -6.43
CA ILE A 203 0.45 -7.69 -7.29
C ILE A 203 1.07 -9.02 -7.68
N LYS A 204 2.30 -9.03 -8.23
CA LYS A 204 3.00 -10.26 -8.62
C LYS A 204 3.37 -11.13 -7.43
N LYS A 205 3.78 -10.53 -6.32
CA LYS A 205 4.15 -11.24 -5.08
C LYS A 205 3.12 -11.03 -3.98
N PHE A 206 1.83 -11.11 -4.31
CA PHE A 206 0.75 -10.84 -3.36
C PHE A 206 0.83 -11.67 -2.07
N ASN A 207 1.17 -12.95 -2.19
CA ASN A 207 1.27 -13.88 -1.04
C ASN A 207 2.63 -13.84 -0.34
N ASP A 208 3.57 -13.01 -0.78
CA ASP A 208 4.85 -12.84 -0.08
C ASP A 208 4.60 -12.27 1.32
N ARG A 209 5.11 -12.93 2.36
CA ARG A 209 4.99 -12.49 3.76
C ARG A 209 6.35 -12.08 4.35
N SER A 210 7.36 -11.91 3.49
CA SER A 210 8.72 -11.56 3.90
C SER A 210 8.75 -10.24 4.67
N ASN A 211 9.64 -10.20 5.66
CA ASN A 211 10.03 -8.95 6.31
C ASN A 211 11.16 -8.31 5.48
N TYR A 212 10.98 -7.07 5.05
CA TYR A 212 11.99 -6.33 4.32
C TYR A 212 12.96 -5.70 5.34
N THR A 213 14.09 -6.38 5.58
CA THR A 213 15.13 -5.90 6.51
C THR A 213 16.07 -4.93 5.81
N MET A 214 16.01 -3.68 6.23
CA MET A 214 16.85 -2.59 5.76
C MET A 214 18.22 -2.59 6.42
N PHE A 215 19.21 -2.10 5.69
CA PHE A 215 20.62 -2.05 6.11
C PHE A 215 21.16 -3.43 6.47
N LYS A 216 20.76 -4.47 5.74
CA LYS A 216 21.13 -5.86 6.04
C LYS A 216 22.65 -6.08 6.03
N ASP A 217 23.33 -5.41 5.10
CA ASP A 217 24.76 -5.55 4.86
C ASP A 217 25.59 -4.39 5.46
N ILE A 218 25.00 -3.62 6.39
CA ILE A 218 25.67 -2.50 7.04
C ILE A 218 26.72 -2.98 8.04
N LYS A 219 27.86 -2.30 8.07
CA LYS A 219 29.04 -2.70 8.84
C LYS A 219 29.56 -1.58 9.72
N LYS A 220 30.44 -1.98 10.64
CA LYS A 220 31.38 -1.11 11.35
C LYS A 220 32.77 -1.48 10.90
N VAL A 221 33.61 -0.48 10.63
CA VAL A 221 34.96 -0.69 10.06
C VAL A 221 35.99 0.01 10.93
N ILE A 222 37.05 -0.70 11.29
CA ILE A 222 38.18 -0.16 12.04
C ILE A 222 39.19 0.45 11.06
N LEU A 223 39.58 1.70 11.28
CA LEU A 223 40.62 2.39 10.50
C LEU A 223 41.99 2.15 11.17
N TYR A 224 42.79 1.25 10.60
CA TYR A 224 44.15 1.02 11.06
C TYR A 224 45.10 2.02 10.41
N THR A 225 45.47 3.05 11.17
CA THR A 225 46.40 4.09 10.73
C THR A 225 47.07 4.80 11.91
N HIS A 226 48.22 5.40 11.65
CA HIS A 226 48.91 6.34 12.54
C HIS A 226 48.48 7.80 12.31
N LEU A 227 47.72 8.08 11.25
CA LEU A 227 47.28 9.41 10.85
C LEU A 227 46.05 9.88 11.66
N GLU A 228 46.17 9.97 12.98
CA GLU A 228 45.03 10.21 13.87
C GLU A 228 44.35 11.57 13.64
N THR A 229 45.09 12.58 13.17
CA THR A 229 44.56 13.93 12.91
C THR A 229 44.06 14.12 11.48
N ALA A 230 44.14 13.09 10.62
CA ALA A 230 43.65 13.20 9.26
C ALA A 230 42.11 13.23 9.24
N GLU A 231 41.55 14.13 8.45
CA GLU A 231 40.12 14.23 8.16
C GLU A 231 39.71 13.05 7.26
N ILE A 232 38.53 12.50 7.51
CA ILE A 232 38.02 11.35 6.77
C ILE A 232 37.14 11.84 5.62
N ILE A 233 37.35 11.28 4.44
CA ILE A 233 36.51 11.46 3.27
C ILE A 233 35.78 10.13 3.02
N VAL A 234 34.46 10.18 2.90
CA VAL A 234 33.61 9.03 2.60
C VAL A 234 32.88 9.27 1.29
N ASN A 235 33.06 8.38 0.31
CA ASN A 235 32.47 8.49 -1.03
C ASN A 235 32.72 9.87 -1.69
N GLY A 236 33.93 10.41 -1.53
CA GLY A 236 34.32 11.72 -2.06
C GLY A 236 33.77 12.94 -1.30
N LYS A 237 33.03 12.73 -0.20
CA LYS A 237 32.54 13.81 0.66
C LYS A 237 33.33 13.85 1.96
N ASP A 238 33.86 15.03 2.27
CA ASP A 238 34.48 15.30 3.55
C ASP A 238 33.47 15.15 4.69
N THR A 239 33.87 14.41 5.73
CA THR A 239 33.04 14.16 6.90
C THR A 239 33.15 15.26 7.96
N GLY A 240 34.16 16.12 7.88
CA GLY A 240 34.51 17.10 8.91
C GLY A 240 34.96 16.47 10.23
N LYS A 241 35.30 15.16 10.21
CA LYS A 241 35.78 14.42 11.37
C LYS A 241 37.14 13.83 11.09
N THR A 242 38.00 13.88 12.09
CA THR A 242 39.29 13.20 12.09
C THR A 242 39.17 11.73 12.53
N VAL A 243 40.16 10.91 12.17
CA VAL A 243 40.29 9.52 12.63
C VAL A 243 40.20 9.41 14.16
N LYS A 244 40.80 10.35 14.88
CA LYS A 244 40.75 10.42 16.34
C LYS A 244 39.35 10.69 16.88
N GLU A 245 38.61 11.64 16.28
CA GLU A 245 37.29 12.02 16.76
C GLU A 245 36.24 10.90 16.66
N ILE A 246 36.39 10.00 15.67
CA ILE A 246 35.53 8.82 15.55
C ILE A 246 36.11 7.57 16.25
N ASN A 247 37.16 7.72 17.06
CA ASN A 247 37.85 6.63 17.75
C ASN A 247 38.29 5.48 16.81
N LYS A 248 38.70 5.82 15.58
CA LYS A 248 39.09 4.86 14.54
C LYS A 248 37.98 3.89 14.10
N ILE A 249 36.71 4.13 14.44
CA ILE A 249 35.59 3.25 14.06
C ILE A 249 34.63 4.02 13.15
N LEU A 250 34.66 3.68 11.87
CA LEU A 250 33.74 4.21 10.88
C LEU A 250 32.46 3.37 10.87
N SER A 251 31.34 3.97 11.25
CA SER A 251 30.05 3.28 11.34
C SER A 251 28.90 4.28 11.22
N PRO A 252 27.78 3.90 10.57
CA PRO A 252 27.58 2.70 9.78
C PRO A 252 28.01 2.88 8.32
N VAL A 253 28.63 1.86 7.70
CA VAL A 253 29.07 1.89 6.29
C VAL A 253 28.73 0.61 5.54
N ASN A 254 28.58 0.70 4.22
CA ASN A 254 28.36 -0.46 3.34
C ASN A 254 29.70 -0.98 2.78
N LYS A 255 29.70 -2.20 2.25
CA LYS A 255 30.90 -2.83 1.66
C LYS A 255 31.49 -2.08 0.46
N ASP A 256 30.68 -1.31 -0.24
CA ASP A 256 31.06 -0.50 -1.40
C ASP A 256 31.47 0.93 -1.02
N THR A 257 31.43 1.27 0.28
CA THR A 257 31.86 2.58 0.76
C THR A 257 33.35 2.76 0.53
N LYS A 258 33.69 3.88 -0.11
CA LYS A 258 35.05 4.34 -0.39
C LYS A 258 35.50 5.30 0.69
N VAL A 259 36.71 5.10 1.20
CA VAL A 259 37.28 5.86 2.31
C VAL A 259 38.66 6.37 1.93
N GLN A 260 38.92 7.64 2.21
CA GLN A 260 40.23 8.28 2.11
C GLN A 260 40.51 9.09 3.36
N LEU A 261 41.79 9.34 3.63
CA LEU A 261 42.23 10.24 4.68
C LEU A 261 42.90 11.46 4.05
N LYS A 262 42.57 12.65 4.55
CA LYS A 262 43.08 13.94 4.09
C LYS A 262 43.78 14.65 5.23
N MET A 263 44.96 15.20 4.99
CA MET A 263 45.66 16.04 5.96
C MET A 263 46.55 17.08 5.31
N MET A 264 46.96 18.07 6.10
CA MET A 264 47.91 19.10 5.67
C MET A 264 49.34 18.70 6.07
N VAL A 265 50.25 18.66 5.09
CA VAL A 265 51.69 18.46 5.27
C VAL A 265 52.41 19.63 4.63
N ASP A 266 53.19 20.39 5.42
CA ASP A 266 53.93 21.58 4.95
C ASP A 266 53.07 22.59 4.18
N GLY A 267 51.81 22.78 4.62
CA GLY A 267 50.86 23.71 4.00
C GLY A 267 50.22 23.20 2.70
N LYS A 268 50.46 21.94 2.31
CA LYS A 268 49.80 21.29 1.17
C LYS A 268 48.85 20.20 1.64
N GLU A 269 47.72 20.09 0.94
CA GLU A 269 46.77 19.01 1.15
C GLU A 269 47.34 17.71 0.55
N VAL A 270 47.34 16.66 1.36
CA VAL A 270 47.73 15.30 0.98
C VAL A 270 46.57 14.37 1.28
N ILE A 271 46.18 13.56 0.30
CA ILE A 271 45.09 12.59 0.39
C ILE A 271 45.67 11.20 0.14
N THR A 272 45.23 10.20 0.91
CA THR A 272 45.62 8.80 0.69
C THR A 272 44.98 8.22 -0.57
N ASP A 273 45.48 7.05 -0.99
CA ASP A 273 44.76 6.19 -1.92
C ASP A 273 43.34 5.89 -1.40
N GLU A 274 42.42 5.66 -2.33
CA GLU A 274 41.03 5.29 -2.03
C GLU A 274 40.95 3.80 -1.65
N GLU A 275 40.48 3.54 -0.44
CA GLU A 275 40.26 2.20 0.06
C GLU A 275 38.76 1.88 0.08
N VAL A 276 38.38 0.68 -0.33
CA VAL A 276 36.99 0.20 -0.29
C VAL A 276 36.82 -0.69 0.94
N VAL A 277 35.73 -0.47 1.70
CA VAL A 277 35.42 -1.25 2.91
C VAL A 277 35.50 -2.77 2.67
N GLY A 278 34.86 -3.25 1.60
CA GLY A 278 34.85 -4.65 1.22
C GLY A 278 34.29 -5.59 2.30
N ASP A 279 34.77 -6.83 2.27
CA ASP A 279 34.29 -7.89 3.16
C ASP A 279 34.96 -7.87 4.55
N ASN A 280 36.09 -7.18 4.71
CA ASN A 280 36.78 -7.06 5.99
C ASN A 280 36.12 -6.02 6.92
N ASP A 281 36.31 -6.20 8.22
CA ASP A 281 35.83 -5.24 9.25
C ASP A 281 36.89 -4.17 9.58
N TYR A 282 37.87 -4.01 8.71
CA TYR A 282 38.94 -3.03 8.85
C TYR A 282 39.48 -2.56 7.49
N ILE A 283 40.07 -1.37 7.49
CA ILE A 283 40.84 -0.81 6.37
C ILE A 283 42.21 -0.41 6.91
N TYR A 284 43.27 -0.71 6.15
CA TYR A 284 44.61 -0.24 6.43
C TYR A 284 44.92 1.00 5.60
N PHE A 285 45.29 2.09 6.26
CA PHE A 285 45.92 3.23 5.58
C PHE A 285 47.40 3.24 5.94
N GLY A 286 48.24 2.95 4.95
CA GLY A 286 49.70 2.96 5.08
C GLY A 286 50.27 4.37 5.30
N GLU A 287 51.60 4.45 5.39
CA GLU A 287 52.30 5.74 5.45
C GLU A 287 52.07 6.55 4.17
N LEU A 288 51.89 7.86 4.32
CA LEU A 288 51.66 8.79 3.21
C LEU A 288 52.81 8.65 2.18
N LYS A 289 52.48 8.27 0.95
CA LYS A 289 53.43 8.39 -0.15
C LYS A 289 53.53 9.87 -0.52
N ASN A 290 54.72 10.45 -0.34
CA ASN A 290 55.03 11.78 -0.85
C ASN A 290 54.81 11.80 -2.37
N SER A 291 53.95 12.71 -2.85
CA SER A 291 53.85 13.08 -4.26
C SER A 291 54.95 14.05 -4.66
#